data_AF-A0A2A3ASS9-F1
#
_entry.id   AF-A0A2A3ASS9-F1
#
_cell.length_a   1.000
_cell.length_b   1.000
_cell.length_c   1.000
_cell.angle_alpha   90.00
_cell.angle_beta   90.00
_cell.angle_gamma   90.00
#
_symmetry.space_group_name_H-M   'P 1'
#
loop_
_entity.id
_entity.type
_entity.pdbx_description
1 polymer ?
#
loop_
_entity_poly.entity_id
_entity_poly.type
_entity_poly.pdbx_seq_one_letter_code
_entity_poly.pdbx_strand_id
1 'polypeptide(L)'
;MIVLAVILSFVLLLITTLHVYWGMGGIWPGTDQASCARAVVGFRGVDEMPSSFASFAVAACLALATLWPLALAGVFATPFPREGLAATALMIGLIFLGRGIAGFTPWWRRLAPEQPFARLDQSLYSPLCLLIGAGFAILAITEFPA
;
A
#
# COMPACT_ATOMS: atom_id res chain seq x y z
N MET A 1 12.98 15.43 -6.15
CA MET A 1 12.85 14.45 -5.05
C MET A 1 11.74 14.81 -4.07
N ILE A 2 11.68 16.03 -3.54
CA ILE A 2 10.63 16.44 -2.59
C ILE A 2 9.19 16.27 -3.11
N VAL A 3 8.92 16.63 -4.38
CA VAL A 3 7.58 16.48 -4.98
C VAL A 3 7.14 15.02 -5.00
N LEU A 4 8.04 14.11 -5.41
CA LEU A 4 7.76 12.67 -5.42
C LEU A 4 7.50 12.15 -4.00
N ALA A 5 8.31 12.57 -3.03
CA ALA A 5 8.12 12.20 -1.63
C ALA A 5 6.76 12.65 -1.08
N VAL A 6 6.36 13.90 -1.35
CA VAL A 6 5.06 14.42 -0.91
C VAL A 6 3.89 13.68 -1.56
N ILE A 7 3.95 13.43 -2.88
CA ILE A 7 2.91 12.67 -3.59
C ILE A 7 2.80 11.26 -3.02
N LEU A 8 3.93 10.57 -2.85
CA LEU A 8 3.97 9.21 -2.34
C LEU A 8 3.39 9.12 -0.93
N SER A 9 3.82 10.01 -0.03
CA SER A 9 3.30 10.09 1.33
C SER A 9 1.81 10.46 1.37
N PHE A 10 1.35 11.36 0.51
CA PHE A 10 -0.06 11.72 0.41
C PHE A 10 -0.91 10.51 -0.01
N VAL A 11 -0.48 9.76 -1.03
CA VAL A 11 -1.16 8.54 -1.47
C VAL A 11 -1.21 7.49 -0.36
N LEU A 12 -0.10 7.23 0.33
CA LEU A 12 -0.07 6.29 1.45
C LEU A 12 -1.00 6.72 2.59
N LEU A 13 -1.09 8.02 2.88
CA LEU A 13 -1.98 8.55 3.90
C LEU A 13 -3.47 8.38 3.52
N LEU A 14 -3.83 8.55 2.25
CA LEU A 14 -5.18 8.26 1.77
C LEU A 14 -5.54 6.77 1.96
N ILE A 15 -4.63 5.87 1.61
CA ILE A 15 -4.82 4.41 1.78
C ILE A 15 -4.91 4.07 3.28
N THR A 16 -4.06 4.69 4.11
CA THR A 16 -4.11 4.57 5.57
C THR A 16 -5.49 4.95 6.12
N THR A 17 -6.04 6.07 5.64
CA THR A 17 -7.36 6.57 6.04
C THR A 17 -8.48 5.58 5.66
N LEU A 18 -8.40 4.96 4.48
CA LEU A 18 -9.33 3.90 4.07
C LEU A 18 -9.25 2.69 5.00
N HIS A 19 -8.05 2.26 5.39
CA HIS A 19 -7.90 1.15 6.34
C HIS A 19 -8.41 1.48 7.75
N VAL A 20 -8.20 2.71 8.24
CA VAL A 20 -8.81 3.18 9.49
C VAL A 20 -10.33 3.15 9.39
N TYR A 21 -10.89 3.65 8.27
CA TYR A 21 -12.32 3.63 8.00
C TYR A 21 -12.90 2.21 8.01
N TRP A 22 -12.27 1.25 7.33
CA TRP A 22 -12.67 -0.16 7.38
C TRP A 22 -12.51 -0.78 8.78
N GLY A 23 -11.47 -0.41 9.52
CA GLY A 23 -11.28 -0.83 10.91
C GLY A 23 -12.42 -0.41 11.84
N MET A 24 -13.07 0.72 11.54
CA MET A 24 -14.25 1.22 12.25
C MET A 24 -15.58 0.66 11.73
N GLY A 25 -15.55 -0.28 10.78
CA GLY A 25 -16.75 -0.91 10.20
C GLY A 25 -17.29 -0.22 8.94
N GLY A 26 -16.51 0.64 8.31
CA GLY A 26 -16.83 1.25 7.03
C GLY A 26 -17.12 0.23 5.91
N ILE A 27 -18.01 0.58 4.98
CA ILE A 27 -18.51 -0.33 3.94
C ILE A 27 -18.25 0.16 2.50
N TRP A 28 -17.68 1.35 2.32
CA TRP A 28 -17.27 1.81 1.00
C TRP A 28 -16.11 0.94 0.47
N PRO A 29 -16.09 0.55 -0.83
CA PRO A 29 -16.95 1.00 -1.94
C PRO A 29 -18.23 0.18 -2.14
N GLY A 30 -18.57 -0.71 -1.21
CA GLY A 30 -19.82 -1.48 -1.23
C GLY A 30 -21.01 -0.76 -0.59
N THR A 31 -22.10 -1.51 -0.45
CA THR A 31 -23.35 -1.09 0.21
C THR A 31 -23.63 -1.86 1.50
N ASP A 32 -22.84 -2.90 1.76
CA ASP A 32 -22.88 -3.78 2.93
C ASP A 32 -21.49 -4.41 3.13
N GLN A 33 -21.30 -5.14 4.24
CA GLN A 33 -20.00 -5.77 4.57
C GLN A 33 -19.54 -6.76 3.50
N ALA A 34 -20.46 -7.52 2.91
CA ALA A 34 -20.15 -8.57 1.93
C ALA A 34 -19.70 -7.98 0.58
N SER A 35 -20.42 -6.98 0.08
CA SER A 35 -20.08 -6.26 -1.15
C SER A 35 -18.79 -5.45 -1.00
N CYS A 36 -18.56 -4.86 0.17
CA CYS A 36 -17.28 -4.21 0.50
C CYS A 36 -16.13 -5.22 0.45
N ALA A 37 -16.28 -6.35 1.14
CA ALA A 37 -15.25 -7.38 1.21
C ALA A 37 -14.93 -7.98 -0.17
N ARG A 38 -15.95 -8.25 -1.00
CA ARG A 38 -15.74 -8.67 -2.41
C ARG A 38 -15.05 -7.62 -3.27
N ALA A 39 -15.15 -6.34 -2.93
CA ALA A 39 -14.53 -5.25 -3.69
C ALA A 39 -13.08 -4.98 -3.27
N VAL A 40 -12.73 -5.14 -1.99
CA VAL A 40 -11.41 -4.72 -1.44
C VAL A 40 -10.52 -5.88 -0.98
N VAL A 41 -11.09 -7.06 -0.72
CA VAL A 41 -10.36 -8.27 -0.30
C VAL A 41 -10.34 -9.31 -1.42
N GLY A 42 -11.51 -9.61 -1.97
CA GLY A 42 -11.68 -10.42 -3.17
C GLY A 42 -11.39 -11.92 -3.05
N PHE A 43 -11.01 -12.42 -1.86
CA PHE A 43 -10.79 -13.85 -1.64
C PHE A 43 -12.05 -14.68 -1.88
N ARG A 44 -11.87 -15.90 -2.42
CA ARG A 44 -12.99 -16.78 -2.76
C ARG A 44 -13.91 -16.99 -1.54
N GLY A 45 -15.19 -16.70 -1.72
CA GLY A 45 -16.19 -16.89 -0.68
C GLY A 45 -16.15 -15.86 0.45
N VAL A 46 -15.46 -14.73 0.27
CA VAL A 46 -15.49 -13.64 1.24
C VAL A 46 -16.89 -13.02 1.32
N ASP A 47 -17.45 -13.00 2.53
CA ASP A 47 -18.80 -12.52 2.83
C ASP A 47 -18.83 -11.44 3.94
N GLU A 48 -17.71 -11.21 4.61
CA GLU A 48 -17.53 -10.14 5.58
C GLU A 48 -16.14 -9.49 5.49
N MET A 49 -16.04 -8.27 6.04
CA MET A 49 -14.74 -7.62 6.12
C MET A 49 -13.82 -8.35 7.10
N PRO A 50 -12.50 -8.39 6.83
CA PRO A 50 -11.52 -8.88 7.79
C PRO A 50 -11.63 -8.14 9.11
N SER A 51 -11.12 -8.76 10.19
CA SER A 51 -11.19 -8.18 11.52
C SER A 51 -10.69 -6.74 11.57
N SER A 52 -11.31 -5.92 12.41
CA SER A 52 -10.89 -4.53 12.65
C SER A 52 -9.41 -4.44 12.99
N PHE A 53 -8.89 -5.42 13.75
CA PHE A 53 -7.47 -5.51 14.08
C PHE A 53 -6.58 -5.60 12.84
N ALA A 54 -6.94 -6.43 11.85
CA ALA A 54 -6.17 -6.54 10.62
C ALA A 54 -6.12 -5.20 9.86
N SER A 55 -7.26 -4.49 9.78
CA SER A 55 -7.34 -3.18 9.14
C SER A 55 -6.48 -2.12 9.87
N PHE A 56 -6.53 -2.07 11.20
CA PHE A 56 -5.69 -1.15 11.97
C PHE A 56 -4.20 -1.51 11.92
N ALA A 57 -3.85 -2.80 11.87
CA ALA A 57 -2.46 -3.22 11.70
C ALA A 57 -1.89 -2.74 10.36
N VAL A 58 -2.64 -2.89 9.27
CA VAL A 58 -2.24 -2.36 7.95
C VAL A 58 -2.15 -0.83 7.98
N ALA A 59 -3.13 -0.15 8.58
CA ALA A 59 -3.08 1.30 8.74
C ALA A 59 -1.84 1.78 9.50
N ALA A 60 -1.46 1.11 10.59
CA ALA A 60 -0.26 1.44 11.36
C ALA A 60 1.01 1.27 10.51
N CYS A 61 1.13 0.16 9.78
CA CYS A 61 2.27 -0.07 8.87
C CYS A 61 2.36 1.01 7.77
N LEU A 62 1.23 1.39 7.16
CA LEU A 62 1.19 2.41 6.12
C LEU A 62 1.48 3.82 6.67
N ALA A 63 0.97 4.13 7.86
CA ALA A 63 1.25 5.39 8.55
C ALA A 63 2.75 5.54 8.83
N LEU A 64 3.40 4.46 9.30
CA LEU A 64 4.84 4.44 9.47
C LEU A 64 5.56 4.58 8.13
N ALA A 65 5.19 3.81 7.11
CA ALA A 65 5.80 3.87 5.78
C ALA A 65 5.70 5.27 5.15
N THR A 66 4.63 6.03 5.44
CA THR A 66 4.41 7.41 4.97
C THR A 66 5.55 8.36 5.39
N LEU A 67 6.24 8.08 6.49
CA LEU A 67 7.32 8.92 7.01
C LEU A 67 8.62 8.80 6.20
N TRP A 68 8.87 7.65 5.56
CA TRP A 68 10.15 7.39 4.88
C TRP A 68 10.43 8.30 3.68
N PRO A 69 9.48 8.53 2.76
CA PRO A 69 9.71 9.43 1.64
C PRO A 69 10.05 10.85 2.11
N LEU A 70 9.35 11.33 3.15
CA LEU A 70 9.56 12.65 3.74
C LEU A 70 10.91 12.75 4.47
N ALA A 71 11.31 11.68 5.19
CA ALA A 71 12.61 11.56 5.83
C ALA A 71 13.76 11.64 4.82
N LEU A 72 13.68 10.85 3.73
CA LEU A 72 14.68 10.88 2.65
C LEU A 72 14.74 12.25 1.95
N ALA A 73 13.59 12.91 1.81
CA ALA A 73 13.53 14.25 1.25
C ALA A 73 13.97 15.37 2.22
N GLY A 74 14.33 15.03 3.47
CA GLY A 74 14.83 15.98 4.46
C GLY A 74 13.77 16.91 5.06
N VAL A 75 12.49 16.52 5.04
CA VAL A 75 11.37 17.34 5.56
C VAL A 75 11.43 17.51 7.08
N PHE A 76 11.96 16.53 7.81
CA PHE A 76 12.17 16.59 9.24
C PHE A 76 13.52 15.96 9.61
N ALA A 77 14.06 16.37 10.76
CA ALA A 77 15.28 15.79 11.29
C ALA A 77 15.06 14.34 11.74
N THR A 78 15.96 13.44 11.36
CA THR A 78 15.92 12.04 11.78
C THR A 78 17.26 11.66 12.41
N PRO A 79 17.27 10.77 13.42
CA PRO A 79 18.50 10.29 14.03
C PRO A 79 19.19 9.19 13.20
N PHE A 80 18.62 8.79 12.06
CA PHE A 80 19.08 7.66 11.27
C PHE A 80 20.01 8.08 10.13
N PRO A 81 21.05 7.27 9.81
CA PRO A 81 21.89 7.51 8.64
C PRO A 81 21.08 7.36 7.35
N ARG A 82 21.43 8.16 6.33
CA ARG A 82 20.74 8.17 5.03
C ARG A 82 20.69 6.80 4.36
N GLU A 83 21.79 6.05 4.41
CA GLU A 83 21.88 4.70 3.83
C GLU A 83 20.88 3.73 4.48
N GLY A 84 20.68 3.81 5.80
CA GLY A 84 19.71 2.97 6.51
C GLY A 84 18.26 3.32 6.16
N LEU A 85 17.98 4.62 5.99
CA LEU A 85 16.68 5.07 5.49
C LEU A 85 16.44 4.59 4.05
N ALA A 86 17.46 4.69 3.19
CA ALA A 86 17.40 4.24 1.80
C ALA A 86 17.19 2.73 1.68
N ALA A 87 17.95 1.93 2.44
CA ALA A 87 17.77 0.47 2.48
C ALA A 87 16.36 0.07 2.94
N THR A 88 15.84 0.73 3.97
CA THR A 88 14.47 0.48 4.45
C THR A 88 13.42 0.91 3.44
N ALA A 89 13.61 2.07 2.80
CA ALA A 89 12.74 2.54 1.72
C ALA A 89 12.74 1.56 0.54
N LEU A 90 13.89 1.03 0.15
CA LEU A 90 14.00 0.02 -0.89
C LEU A 90 13.26 -1.27 -0.50
N MET A 91 13.41 -1.74 0.74
CA MET A 91 12.67 -2.90 1.25
C MET A 91 11.15 -2.68 1.19
N ILE A 92 10.65 -1.53 1.64
CA ILE A 92 9.23 -1.16 1.52
C ILE A 92 8.81 -1.17 0.04
N GLY A 93 9.63 -0.58 -0.83
CA GLY A 93 9.41 -0.56 -2.27
C GLY A 93 9.27 -1.96 -2.86
N LEU A 94 10.13 -2.90 -2.48
CA LEU A 94 10.10 -4.29 -2.92
C LEU A 94 8.82 -5.02 -2.46
N ILE A 95 8.32 -4.75 -1.25
CA ILE A 95 7.06 -5.32 -0.76
C ILE A 95 5.89 -4.87 -1.65
N PHE A 96 5.80 -3.58 -1.96
CA PHE A 96 4.77 -3.03 -2.84
C PHE A 96 4.91 -3.53 -4.28
N LEU A 97 6.13 -3.62 -4.81
CA LEU A 97 6.38 -4.20 -6.12
C LEU A 97 5.96 -5.66 -6.17
N GLY A 98 6.33 -6.46 -5.17
CA GLY A 98 5.93 -7.86 -5.06
C GLY A 98 4.41 -8.01 -5.06
N ARG A 99 3.70 -7.20 -4.24
CA ARG A 99 2.23 -7.20 -4.23
C ARG A 99 1.64 -6.77 -5.58
N GLY A 100 2.18 -5.72 -6.20
CA GLY A 100 1.72 -5.26 -7.51
C GLY A 100 1.93 -6.29 -8.61
N ILE A 101 3.07 -6.98 -8.64
CA ILE A 101 3.33 -8.07 -9.60
C ILE A 101 2.38 -9.24 -9.36
N ALA A 102 2.14 -9.61 -8.09
CA ALA A 102 1.27 -10.72 -7.73
C ALA A 102 -0.12 -10.61 -8.37
N GLY A 103 -0.72 -9.42 -8.44
CA GLY A 103 -2.06 -9.20 -9.00
C GLY A 103 -2.22 -9.54 -10.49
N PHE A 104 -1.11 -9.58 -11.24
CA PHE A 104 -1.12 -10.00 -12.64
C PHE A 104 -0.88 -11.50 -12.83
N THR A 105 -0.58 -12.23 -11.75
CA THR A 105 -0.29 -13.67 -11.83
C THR A 105 -1.57 -14.52 -11.87
N PRO A 106 -1.57 -15.65 -12.60
CA PRO A 106 -2.69 -16.60 -12.57
C PRO A 106 -2.96 -17.19 -11.19
N TRP A 107 -1.91 -17.36 -10.37
CA TRP A 107 -2.04 -17.87 -9.00
C TRP A 107 -2.89 -16.93 -8.14
N TRP A 108 -2.58 -15.63 -8.15
CA TRP A 108 -3.33 -14.64 -7.39
C TRP A 108 -4.79 -14.55 -7.84
N ARG A 109 -5.05 -14.59 -9.15
CA ARG A 109 -6.43 -14.63 -9.68
C ARG A 109 -7.24 -15.84 -9.22
N ARG A 110 -6.59 -16.97 -8.90
CA ARG A 110 -7.28 -18.15 -8.34
C ARG A 110 -7.58 -17.97 -6.86
N LEU A 111 -6.73 -17.23 -6.14
CA LEU A 111 -6.85 -16.97 -4.71
C LEU A 111 -7.90 -15.89 -4.43
N ALA A 112 -7.89 -14.79 -5.19
CA ALA A 112 -8.81 -13.67 -5.09
C ALA A 112 -9.66 -13.47 -6.37
N PRO A 113 -10.59 -14.41 -6.67
CA PRO A 113 -11.38 -14.39 -7.90
C PRO A 113 -12.60 -13.45 -7.87
N GLU A 114 -13.02 -12.97 -6.69
CA GLU A 114 -14.30 -12.28 -6.54
C GLU A 114 -14.34 -10.94 -7.29
N GLN A 115 -15.53 -10.56 -7.75
CA GLN A 115 -15.77 -9.28 -8.41
C GLN A 115 -16.46 -8.30 -7.44
N PRO A 116 -16.13 -6.99 -7.50
CA PRO A 116 -15.29 -6.34 -8.50
C PRO A 116 -13.78 -6.37 -8.23
N PHE A 117 -13.31 -6.99 -7.13
CA PHE A 117 -11.89 -6.96 -6.75
C PHE A 117 -10.97 -7.44 -7.86
N ALA A 118 -11.23 -8.58 -8.51
CA ALA A 118 -10.32 -9.11 -9.52
C ALA A 118 -10.10 -8.13 -10.71
N ARG A 119 -11.11 -7.36 -11.10
CA ARG A 119 -10.98 -6.30 -12.10
C ARG A 119 -10.22 -5.09 -11.55
N LEU A 120 -10.58 -4.63 -10.35
CA LEU A 120 -9.95 -3.48 -9.70
C LEU A 120 -8.48 -3.75 -9.38
N ASP A 121 -8.14 -4.98 -9.01
CA ASP A 121 -6.77 -5.38 -8.70
C ASP A 121 -5.88 -5.24 -9.93
N GLN A 122 -6.35 -5.69 -11.10
CA GLN A 122 -5.58 -5.55 -12.35
C GLN A 122 -5.52 -4.13 -12.90
N SER A 123 -6.61 -3.35 -12.76
CA SER A 123 -6.72 -2.03 -13.40
C SER A 123 -6.33 -0.86 -12.50
N LEU A 124 -6.35 -1.04 -11.18
CA LEU A 124 -6.13 0.03 -10.22
C LEU A 124 -5.19 -0.36 -9.07
N TYR A 125 -5.50 -1.40 -8.29
CA TYR A 125 -4.77 -1.67 -7.04
C TYR A 125 -3.33 -2.15 -7.30
N SER A 126 -3.13 -3.08 -8.22
CA SER A 126 -1.79 -3.57 -8.55
C SER A 126 -0.95 -2.52 -9.27
N PRO A 127 -1.45 -1.78 -10.28
CA PRO A 127 -0.75 -0.62 -10.84
C PRO A 127 -0.35 0.41 -9.77
N LEU A 128 -1.26 0.73 -8.85
CA LEU A 128 -0.97 1.66 -7.74
C LEU A 128 0.16 1.14 -6.85
N CYS A 129 0.13 -0.15 -6.49
CA CYS A 129 1.22 -0.78 -5.72
C CYS A 129 2.56 -0.73 -6.47
N LEU A 130 2.56 -0.99 -7.79
CA LEU A 130 3.78 -0.87 -8.59
C LEU A 130 4.32 0.56 -8.60
N LEU A 131 3.46 1.57 -8.76
CA LEU A 131 3.85 2.98 -8.75
C LEU A 131 4.40 3.41 -7.39
N ILE A 132 3.76 3.00 -6.29
CA ILE A 132 4.24 3.24 -4.93
C ILE A 132 5.63 2.60 -4.76
N GLY A 133 5.76 1.33 -5.13
CA GLY A 133 7.00 0.57 -5.01
C GLY A 133 8.14 1.16 -5.82
N ALA A 134 7.87 1.58 -7.06
CA ALA A 134 8.82 2.29 -7.91
C ALA A 134 9.22 3.65 -7.32
N GLY A 135 8.26 4.41 -6.76
CA GLY A 135 8.53 5.68 -6.09
C GLY A 135 9.50 5.52 -4.92
N PHE A 136 9.30 4.49 -4.08
CA PHE A 136 10.23 4.14 -3.00
C PHE A 136 11.61 3.74 -3.53
N ALA A 137 11.68 2.89 -4.55
CA ALA A 137 12.95 2.46 -5.13
C ALA A 137 13.74 3.63 -5.73
N ILE A 138 13.06 4.55 -6.44
CA ILE A 138 13.69 5.76 -7.01
C ILE A 138 14.25 6.65 -5.89
N LEU A 139 13.47 6.89 -4.82
CA LEU A 139 13.93 7.69 -3.68
C LEU A 139 15.12 7.03 -2.96
N ALA A 140 15.14 5.70 -2.86
CA ALA A 140 16.21 4.97 -2.20
C ALA A 140 17.51 4.96 -3.01
N ILE A 141 17.42 4.66 -4.31
CA ILE A 141 18.61 4.47 -5.17
C ILE A 141 19.42 5.77 -5.30
N THR A 142 18.76 6.93 -5.28
CA THR A 142 19.43 8.23 -5.34
C THR A 142 20.23 8.60 -4.09
N GLU A 143 20.05 7.86 -3.00
CA GLU A 143 20.66 8.14 -1.70
C GLU A 143 21.83 7.19 -1.38
N PHE A 144 22.07 6.16 -2.23
CA PHE A 144 23.27 5.34 -2.13
C PHE A 144 24.44 6.03 -2.83
N PRO A 145 25.65 5.99 -2.24
CA PRO A 145 26.85 6.49 -2.92
C PRO A 145 27.12 5.66 -4.18
N ALA A 146 27.59 6.34 -5.24
CA ALA A 146 27.98 5.74 -6.52
C ALA A 146 29.29 4.94 -6.40
#